data_AF-A0A8S3ICE3-F1
#
_entry.id   AF-A0A8S3ICE3-F1
#
_cell.length_a   1.000
_cell.length_b   1.000
_cell.length_c   1.000
_cell.angle_alpha   90.00
_cell.angle_beta   90.00
_cell.angle_gamma   90.00
#
_symmetry.space_group_name_H-M   'P 1'
#
loop_
_entity.id
_entity.type
_entity.pdbx_description
1 polymer ?
#
loop_
_entity_poly.entity_id
_entity_poly.type
_entity_poly.pdbx_seq_one_letter_code
_entity_poly.pdbx_strand_id
1 'polypeptide(L)'
;LGSVTYAPMNSVKNASTTTSISFPYLREIYGYMLLGYSSLDSFSSMFPNLSVIHGRDLHQGYSLIITNNFLLHELGLKSLMSIRRGNVIIARNAQLCYGKSLRWNDLLETKQNHIILRQNRDNCAFCPTCPSACWSPTQCQKTCSANCQGNCVSEKVCCHEQCVGGCYYHNRNMSSTLICNACRNMRIYATGICVQKCPTNMLKNASRWFRALVSF
;
A
#
# COMPACT_ATOMS: atom_id res chain seq x y z
N LEU A 1 -7.03 9.63 9.40
CA LEU A 1 -6.52 8.33 8.93
C LEU A 1 -5.05 8.33 9.28
N GLY A 2 -4.63 7.49 10.23
CA GLY A 2 -3.28 7.47 10.78
C GLY A 2 -2.56 6.19 10.38
N SER A 3 -1.96 5.52 11.37
CA SER A 3 -1.36 4.19 11.21
C SER A 3 -2.40 3.07 11.33
N VAL A 4 -2.10 1.90 10.76
CA VAL A 4 -2.88 0.67 10.87
C VAL A 4 -2.05 -0.37 11.62
N THR A 5 -2.64 -1.01 12.63
CA THR A 5 -2.03 -2.13 13.35
C THR A 5 -3.03 -3.26 13.40
N TYR A 6 -2.66 -4.41 12.84
CA TYR A 6 -3.39 -5.66 12.99
C TYR A 6 -2.48 -6.67 13.68
N ALA A 7 -2.74 -6.86 14.97
CA ALA A 7 -2.01 -7.80 15.81
C ALA A 7 -2.93 -8.44 16.84
N PRO A 8 -3.78 -9.40 16.42
CA PRO A 8 -4.64 -10.11 17.36
C PRO A 8 -3.76 -10.92 18.31
N MET A 9 -3.55 -10.44 19.53
CA MET A 9 -2.88 -11.21 20.57
C MET A 9 -3.75 -12.42 20.91
N ASN A 10 -3.17 -13.63 20.86
CA ASN A 10 -3.83 -14.86 21.30
C ASN A 10 -4.22 -14.75 22.79
N SER A 11 -5.46 -14.36 23.10
CA SER A 11 -6.15 -14.95 24.23
C SER A 11 -6.74 -16.26 23.74
N VAL A 12 -6.10 -17.38 24.12
CA VAL A 12 -6.66 -18.72 23.98
C VAL A 12 -8.11 -18.68 24.46
N LYS A 13 -9.07 -18.89 23.55
CA LYS A 13 -10.37 -19.54 23.78
C LYS A 13 -11.06 -19.78 22.43
N ASN A 14 -11.12 -21.07 22.09
CA ASN A 14 -11.96 -21.71 21.07
C ASN A 14 -11.90 -21.15 19.64
N ALA A 15 -11.27 -21.96 18.79
CA ALA A 15 -11.45 -21.94 17.35
C ALA A 15 -12.93 -22.18 17.01
N SER A 16 -13.69 -21.12 16.73
CA SER A 16 -14.94 -21.20 15.98
C SER A 16 -15.46 -19.79 15.67
N THR A 17 -14.73 -19.07 14.80
CA THR A 17 -15.19 -18.04 13.85
C THR A 17 -14.06 -17.05 13.58
N THR A 18 -13.13 -17.39 12.69
CA THR A 18 -12.29 -16.37 12.06
C THR A 18 -13.20 -15.54 11.15
N THR A 19 -13.80 -14.49 11.70
CA THR A 19 -14.49 -13.48 10.89
C THR A 19 -13.49 -12.95 9.88
N SER A 20 -13.81 -13.07 8.60
CA SER A 20 -12.98 -12.59 7.50
C SER A 20 -13.01 -11.06 7.47
N ILE A 21 -12.09 -10.44 8.20
CA ILE A 21 -11.95 -8.98 8.21
C ILE A 21 -11.40 -8.53 6.85
N SER A 22 -12.13 -7.66 6.17
CA SER A 22 -11.74 -7.09 4.87
C SER A 22 -11.98 -5.59 4.82
N PHE A 23 -11.02 -4.86 4.24
CA PHE A 23 -11.06 -3.42 4.02
C PHE A 23 -10.99 -3.12 2.51
N PRO A 24 -12.03 -3.44 1.73
CA PRO A 24 -11.99 -3.34 0.28
C PRO A 24 -11.87 -1.90 -0.24
N TYR A 25 -12.24 -0.91 0.56
CA TYR A 25 -12.16 0.51 0.16
C TYR A 25 -10.88 1.20 0.66
N LEU A 26 -10.06 0.54 1.47
CA LEU A 26 -8.81 1.13 1.95
C LEU A 26 -7.81 1.22 0.79
N ARG A 27 -7.44 2.45 0.40
CA ARG A 27 -6.50 2.72 -0.69
C ARG A 27 -5.17 3.30 -0.20
N GLU A 28 -5.20 4.06 0.89
CA GLU A 28 -4.02 4.73 1.41
C GLU A 28 -3.95 4.69 2.94
N ILE A 29 -2.73 4.54 3.46
CA ILE A 29 -2.39 4.64 4.88
C ILE A 29 -1.44 5.82 5.03
N TYR A 30 -1.75 6.76 5.93
CA TYR A 30 -0.95 7.97 6.09
C TYR A 30 0.26 7.76 7.03
N GLY A 31 0.09 6.94 8.06
CA GLY A 31 1.16 6.56 8.99
C GLY A 31 1.90 5.30 8.55
N TYR A 32 2.17 4.42 9.52
CA TYR A 32 2.76 3.09 9.29
C TYR A 32 1.69 1.99 9.25
N MET A 33 2.06 0.83 8.72
CA MET A 33 1.27 -0.40 8.74
C MET A 33 2.04 -1.48 9.49
N LEU A 34 1.45 -2.02 10.56
CA LEU A 34 1.98 -3.16 11.31
C LEU A 34 1.03 -4.35 11.21
N LEU A 35 1.51 -5.45 10.68
CA LEU A 35 0.81 -6.73 10.59
C LEU A 35 1.61 -7.80 11.32
N GLY A 36 1.12 -8.28 12.46
CA GLY A 36 1.87 -9.29 13.20
C GLY A 36 1.04 -10.17 14.09
N TYR A 37 1.63 -11.26 14.58
CA TYR A 37 0.95 -12.23 15.47
C TYR A 37 -0.38 -12.76 14.91
N SER A 38 -0.56 -12.71 13.60
CA SER A 38 -1.76 -13.18 12.91
C SER A 38 -1.68 -14.68 12.62
N SER A 39 -2.85 -15.32 12.62
CA SER A 39 -3.05 -16.70 12.12
C SER A 39 -3.51 -16.74 10.65
N LEU A 40 -3.49 -15.61 9.94
CA LEU A 40 -3.86 -15.55 8.53
C LEU A 40 -2.79 -16.16 7.62
N ASP A 41 -3.28 -16.81 6.57
CA ASP A 41 -2.46 -17.39 5.51
C ASP A 41 -1.97 -16.34 4.49
N SER A 42 -2.78 -15.30 4.24
CA SER A 42 -2.51 -14.21 3.31
C SER A 42 -3.25 -12.94 3.75
N PHE A 43 -2.69 -11.75 3.47
CA PHE A 43 -3.40 -10.47 3.65
C PHE A 43 -4.15 -9.99 2.39
N SER A 44 -4.17 -10.80 1.31
CA SER A 44 -4.76 -10.41 0.01
C SER A 44 -6.26 -10.09 0.10
N SER A 45 -7.00 -10.84 0.90
CA SER A 45 -8.43 -10.59 1.14
C SER A 45 -8.69 -9.43 2.11
N MET A 46 -7.74 -9.15 3.00
CA MET A 46 -7.87 -8.11 4.01
C MET A 46 -7.63 -6.71 3.42
N PHE A 47 -6.60 -6.55 2.60
CA PHE A 47 -6.23 -5.28 1.98
C PHE A 47 -6.13 -5.40 0.46
N PRO A 48 -7.22 -5.77 -0.24
CA PRO A 48 -7.16 -6.13 -1.66
C PRO A 48 -6.80 -4.95 -2.57
N ASN A 49 -6.86 -3.74 -2.03
CA ASN A 49 -6.98 -2.49 -2.76
C ASN A 49 -6.05 -1.39 -2.21
N LEU A 50 -5.26 -1.69 -1.18
CA LEU A 50 -4.28 -0.77 -0.61
C LEU A 50 -3.19 -0.49 -1.64
N SER A 51 -3.02 0.78 -2.03
CA SER A 51 -2.06 1.20 -3.03
C SER A 51 -0.90 2.03 -2.50
N VAL A 52 -1.10 2.78 -1.42
CA VAL A 52 -0.09 3.73 -0.95
C VAL A 52 0.08 3.70 0.57
N ILE A 53 1.34 3.67 1.01
CA ILE A 53 1.72 3.95 2.41
C ILE A 53 2.55 5.23 2.40
N HIS A 54 2.04 6.31 3.00
CA HIS A 54 2.69 7.62 2.98
C HIS A 54 3.86 7.72 3.98
N GLY A 55 3.80 7.04 5.12
CA GLY A 55 4.87 7.08 6.12
C GLY A 55 5.11 8.46 6.74
N ARG A 56 4.04 9.24 6.96
CA ARG A 56 4.10 10.51 7.70
C ARG A 56 4.51 10.27 9.16
N ASP A 57 3.94 9.21 9.74
CA ASP A 57 4.31 8.66 11.04
C ASP A 57 4.99 7.30 10.86
N LEU A 58 6.10 7.06 11.54
CA LEU A 58 6.91 5.84 11.42
C LEU A 58 6.96 5.11 12.76
N HIS A 59 6.92 3.78 12.75
CA HIS A 59 7.19 2.97 13.94
C HIS A 59 8.66 2.55 13.94
N GLN A 60 9.45 3.15 14.83
CA GLN A 60 10.90 2.88 14.92
C GLN A 60 11.64 3.05 13.57
N GLY A 61 11.22 4.03 12.75
CA GLY A 61 11.79 4.27 11.42
C GLY A 61 11.17 3.45 10.28
N TYR A 62 10.24 2.53 10.57
CA TYR A 62 9.57 1.70 9.57
C TYR A 62 8.16 2.21 9.26
N SER A 63 7.77 2.13 7.98
CA SER A 63 6.40 2.40 7.51
C SER A 63 5.63 1.13 7.18
N LEU A 64 6.31 0.01 6.95
CA LEU A 64 5.71 -1.31 6.79
C LEU A 64 6.44 -2.33 7.65
N ILE A 65 5.71 -2.96 8.57
CA ILE A 65 6.19 -3.96 9.51
C ILE A 65 5.32 -5.20 9.37
N ILE A 66 5.89 -6.33 8.94
CA ILE A 66 5.19 -7.62 8.88
C ILE A 66 5.99 -8.64 9.67
N THR A 67 5.51 -9.00 10.87
CA THR A 67 6.32 -9.79 11.80
C THR A 67 5.55 -10.85 12.57
N ASN A 68 6.20 -11.98 12.88
CA ASN A 68 5.64 -13.00 13.78
C ASN A 68 4.32 -13.62 13.28
N ASN A 69 4.10 -13.72 11.97
CA ASN A 69 2.96 -14.43 11.39
C ASN A 69 3.39 -15.83 10.96
N PHE A 70 3.26 -16.82 11.85
CA PHE A 70 3.82 -18.16 11.62
C PHE A 70 3.09 -18.97 10.54
N LEU A 71 1.82 -18.69 10.30
CA LEU A 71 0.99 -19.37 9.29
C LEU A 71 0.91 -18.61 7.95
N LEU A 72 1.57 -17.46 7.84
CA LEU A 72 1.53 -16.62 6.64
C LEU A 72 2.39 -17.24 5.53
N HIS A 73 1.79 -17.62 4.40
CA HIS A 73 2.51 -18.16 3.24
C HIS A 73 2.82 -17.10 2.19
N GLU A 74 2.05 -16.01 2.14
CA GLU A 74 2.22 -14.92 1.18
C GLU A 74 1.79 -13.56 1.76
N LEU A 75 2.36 -12.47 1.25
CA LEU A 75 2.00 -11.12 1.73
C LEU A 75 0.65 -10.66 1.20
N GLY A 76 0.35 -10.92 -0.08
CA GLY A 76 -0.95 -10.61 -0.68
C GLY A 76 -1.27 -9.12 -0.91
N LEU A 77 -0.35 -8.18 -0.68
CA LEU A 77 -0.57 -6.73 -0.89
C LEU A 77 -0.51 -6.32 -2.37
N LYS A 78 -1.30 -7.01 -3.21
CA LYS A 78 -1.21 -6.99 -4.69
C LYS A 78 -1.39 -5.64 -5.36
N SER A 79 -2.10 -4.72 -4.71
CA SER A 79 -2.34 -3.36 -5.23
C SER A 79 -1.34 -2.33 -4.74
N LEU A 80 -0.41 -2.71 -3.86
CA LEU A 80 0.59 -1.80 -3.30
C LEU A 80 1.56 -1.38 -4.40
N MET A 81 1.64 -0.07 -4.62
CA MET A 81 2.40 0.54 -5.71
C MET A 81 3.41 1.58 -5.21
N SER A 82 3.19 2.20 -4.05
CA SER A 82 4.11 3.19 -3.50
C SER A 82 4.18 3.15 -1.97
N ILE A 83 5.41 3.16 -1.45
CA ILE A 83 5.78 3.44 -0.07
C ILE A 83 6.67 4.69 -0.11
N ARG A 84 6.12 5.81 0.35
CA ARG A 84 6.74 7.13 0.13
C ARG A 84 7.93 7.38 1.05
N ARG A 85 7.77 7.04 2.33
CA ARG A 85 8.75 7.27 3.39
C ARG A 85 8.78 6.10 4.37
N GLY A 86 9.95 5.85 4.95
CA GLY A 86 10.17 4.85 5.99
C GLY A 86 10.70 3.51 5.45
N ASN A 87 11.38 2.80 6.33
CA ASN A 87 11.95 1.49 6.03
C ASN A 87 10.87 0.40 5.99
N VAL A 88 11.22 -0.74 5.40
CA VAL A 88 10.37 -1.95 5.37
C VAL A 88 11.05 -3.07 6.16
N ILE A 89 10.32 -3.73 7.04
CA ILE A 89 10.78 -4.94 7.72
C ILE A 89 9.75 -6.04 7.60
N ILE A 90 10.19 -7.19 7.10
CA ILE A 90 9.42 -8.43 7.04
C ILE A 90 10.26 -9.49 7.72
N ALA A 91 9.87 -9.89 8.92
CA ALA A 91 10.70 -10.77 9.74
C ALA A 91 9.92 -11.81 10.52
N ARG A 92 10.54 -12.95 10.83
CA ARG A 92 9.94 -13.98 11.71
C ARG A 92 8.61 -14.53 11.18
N ASN A 93 8.48 -14.70 9.87
CA ASN A 93 7.32 -15.34 9.23
C ASN A 93 7.80 -16.66 8.62
N ALA A 94 7.83 -17.73 9.43
CA ALA A 94 8.54 -18.97 9.11
C ALA A 94 8.03 -19.71 7.86
N GLN A 95 6.75 -19.55 7.50
CA GLN A 95 6.14 -20.13 6.31
C GLN A 95 6.08 -19.18 5.11
N LEU A 96 6.48 -17.92 5.28
CA LEU A 96 6.30 -16.89 4.27
C LEU A 96 7.22 -17.13 3.07
N CYS A 97 6.59 -17.39 1.92
CA CYS A 97 7.21 -17.35 0.60
C CYS A 97 6.96 -16.01 -0.09
N TYR A 98 7.62 -15.83 -1.25
CA TYR A 98 7.45 -14.68 -2.16
C TYR A 98 7.84 -13.29 -1.61
N GLY A 99 8.22 -13.16 -0.34
CA GLY A 99 8.76 -11.90 0.19
C GLY A 99 10.04 -11.43 -0.52
N LYS A 100 10.90 -12.37 -0.95
CA LYS A 100 12.13 -12.12 -1.72
C LYS A 100 11.90 -11.97 -3.23
N SER A 101 10.76 -12.42 -3.77
CA SER A 101 10.48 -12.30 -5.20
C SER A 101 10.00 -10.91 -5.59
N LEU A 102 9.70 -10.03 -4.64
CA LEU A 102 9.24 -8.67 -4.89
C LEU A 102 10.41 -7.73 -5.20
N ARG A 103 10.23 -6.87 -6.21
CA ARG A 103 11.11 -5.74 -6.50
C ARG A 103 10.75 -4.57 -5.59
N TRP A 104 11.21 -4.61 -4.35
CA TRP A 104 10.95 -3.58 -3.34
C TRP A 104 11.39 -2.18 -3.76
N ASN A 105 12.49 -2.07 -4.51
CA ASN A 105 12.99 -0.80 -5.01
C ASN A 105 12.02 -0.09 -5.96
N ASP A 106 11.09 -0.81 -6.60
CA ASP A 106 10.05 -0.20 -7.43
C ASP A 106 8.93 0.40 -6.59
N LEU A 107 8.72 -0.11 -5.38
CA LEU A 107 7.69 0.36 -4.45
C LEU A 107 8.19 1.56 -3.62
N LEU A 108 9.48 1.66 -3.35
CA LEU A 108 10.05 2.75 -2.54
C LEU A 108 10.26 4.02 -3.37
N GLU A 109 9.66 5.13 -2.95
CA GLU A 109 9.94 6.45 -3.54
C GLU A 109 11.34 6.93 -3.13
N THR A 110 11.70 6.78 -1.86
CA THR A 110 13.02 7.16 -1.33
C THR A 110 13.97 5.96 -1.44
N LYS A 111 14.99 6.06 -2.32
CA LYS A 111 15.92 4.96 -2.62
C LYS A 111 16.89 4.63 -1.48
N GLN A 112 17.02 5.51 -0.50
CA GLN A 112 17.83 5.30 0.71
C GLN A 112 17.11 4.47 1.78
N ASN A 113 15.79 4.23 1.64
CA ASN A 113 15.06 3.42 2.62
C ASN A 113 15.55 1.97 2.57
N HIS A 114 15.71 1.37 3.75
CA HIS A 114 16.18 0.00 3.89
C HIS A 114 15.03 -1.00 3.85
N ILE A 115 15.31 -2.17 3.27
CA ILE A 115 14.43 -3.34 3.27
C ILE A 115 15.13 -4.45 4.05
N ILE A 116 14.47 -4.94 5.10
CA ILE A 116 15.00 -6.02 5.94
C ILE A 116 14.07 -7.23 5.80
N LEU A 117 14.60 -8.29 5.18
CA LEU A 117 13.95 -9.59 5.10
C LEU A 117 14.79 -10.59 5.91
N ARG A 118 14.30 -11.05 7.07
CA ARG A 118 15.06 -11.98 7.93
C ARG A 118 14.17 -13.00 8.61
N GLN A 119 14.66 -14.20 8.86
CA GLN A 119 13.88 -15.24 9.57
C GLN A 119 12.53 -15.52 8.88
N ASN A 120 12.51 -15.47 7.54
CA ASN A 120 11.40 -15.92 6.70
C ASN A 120 11.83 -17.22 5.98
N ARG A 121 10.94 -17.86 5.24
CA ARG A 121 11.29 -19.09 4.51
C ARG A 121 12.31 -18.80 3.40
N ASP A 122 13.40 -19.57 3.35
CA ASP A 122 14.48 -19.38 2.35
C ASP A 122 14.26 -20.20 1.07
N ASN A 123 13.76 -21.44 1.18
CA ASN A 123 13.57 -22.37 0.08
C ASN A 123 12.11 -22.35 -0.41
N CYS A 124 11.81 -21.42 -1.30
CA CYS A 124 10.50 -21.31 -1.97
C CYS A 124 10.67 -21.44 -3.48
N ALA A 125 9.64 -21.96 -4.17
CA ALA A 125 9.60 -21.91 -5.63
C ALA A 125 9.54 -20.45 -6.11
N PHE A 126 10.28 -20.14 -7.19
CA PHE A 126 10.21 -18.83 -7.82
C PHE A 126 8.89 -18.68 -8.59
N CYS A 127 8.39 -17.43 -8.68
CA CYS A 127 7.09 -17.06 -9.25
C CYS A 127 6.69 -17.87 -10.50
N PRO A 128 5.79 -18.87 -10.40
CA PRO A 128 5.57 -19.80 -11.50
C PRO A 128 4.85 -19.17 -12.69
N THR A 129 4.04 -18.14 -12.47
CA THR A 129 3.22 -17.51 -13.53
C THR A 129 3.67 -16.10 -13.91
N CYS A 130 4.73 -15.58 -13.30
CA CYS A 130 5.13 -14.18 -13.45
C CYS A 130 6.54 -14.06 -14.01
N PRO A 131 6.78 -13.15 -14.96
CA PRO A 131 8.07 -13.05 -15.64
C PRO A 131 9.21 -12.55 -14.74
N SER A 132 8.91 -11.86 -13.62
CA SER A 132 9.97 -11.31 -12.76
C SER A 132 9.62 -11.30 -11.28
N ALA A 133 8.48 -10.73 -10.89
CA ALA A 133 8.13 -10.55 -9.49
C ALA A 133 6.65 -10.83 -9.22
N CYS A 134 6.36 -11.34 -8.02
CA CYS A 134 5.02 -11.74 -7.63
C CYS A 134 4.77 -11.57 -6.13
N TRP A 135 3.51 -11.28 -5.80
CA TRP A 135 2.98 -11.23 -4.45
C TRP A 135 2.53 -12.61 -3.95
N SER A 136 2.19 -13.50 -4.88
CA SER A 136 1.71 -14.88 -4.68
C SER A 136 2.07 -15.73 -5.91
N PRO A 137 1.84 -17.06 -5.91
CA PRO A 137 2.10 -17.90 -7.08
C PRO A 137 1.35 -17.46 -8.34
N THR A 138 0.22 -16.75 -8.19
CA THR A 138 -0.69 -16.38 -9.28
C THR A 138 -0.87 -14.87 -9.47
N GLN A 139 -0.34 -14.03 -8.57
CA GLN A 139 -0.49 -12.57 -8.62
C GLN A 139 0.87 -11.91 -8.82
N CYS A 140 1.08 -11.37 -10.02
CA CYS A 140 2.32 -10.67 -10.36
C CYS A 140 2.39 -9.29 -9.71
N GLN A 141 3.61 -8.86 -9.41
CA GLN A 141 3.85 -7.47 -9.03
C GLN A 141 3.59 -6.60 -10.25
N LYS A 142 2.70 -5.63 -10.10
CA LYS A 142 2.38 -4.68 -11.16
C LYS A 142 3.59 -3.80 -11.45
N THR A 143 3.90 -3.66 -12.72
CA THR A 143 5.01 -2.86 -13.24
C THR A 143 4.45 -1.73 -14.11
N CYS A 144 5.17 -0.61 -14.13
CA CYS A 144 4.88 0.50 -15.01
C CYS A 144 6.02 0.67 -16.01
N SER A 145 5.71 1.12 -17.22
CA SER A 145 6.73 1.63 -18.11
C SER A 145 7.48 2.81 -17.47
N ALA A 146 8.75 2.96 -17.82
CA ALA A 146 9.64 3.99 -17.25
C ALA A 146 9.09 5.42 -17.40
N ASN A 147 8.33 5.68 -18.48
CA ASN A 147 7.67 6.97 -18.72
C ASN A 147 6.56 7.31 -17.71
N CYS A 148 5.99 6.33 -17.00
CA CYS A 148 4.91 6.55 -16.04
C CYS A 148 5.41 6.87 -14.63
N GLN A 149 6.73 6.84 -14.38
CA GLN A 149 7.33 7.12 -13.07
C GLN A 149 6.66 6.35 -11.91
N GLY A 150 6.35 5.07 -12.13
CA GLY A 150 5.70 4.19 -11.12
C GLY A 150 4.20 4.43 -10.91
N ASN A 151 3.54 5.26 -11.73
CA ASN A 151 2.13 5.60 -11.58
C ASN A 151 1.32 5.24 -12.85
N CYS A 152 0.76 4.03 -12.88
CA CYS A 152 0.08 3.50 -14.05
C CYS A 152 -1.13 2.60 -13.72
N VAL A 153 -2.03 2.45 -14.69
CA VAL A 153 -3.12 1.46 -14.69
C VAL A 153 -2.61 0.11 -15.16
N SER A 154 -1.73 0.10 -16.16
CA SER A 154 -1.07 -1.06 -16.73
C SER A 154 0.29 -0.63 -17.26
N GLU A 155 1.11 -1.57 -17.74
CA GLU A 155 2.47 -1.26 -18.22
C GLU A 155 2.53 -0.09 -19.22
N LYS A 156 1.50 0.06 -20.06
CA LYS A 156 1.47 1.08 -21.14
C LYS A 156 0.61 2.31 -20.83
N VAL A 157 -0.24 2.26 -19.81
CA VAL A 157 -1.23 3.32 -19.54
C VAL A 157 -0.86 4.05 -18.25
N CYS A 158 -0.24 5.21 -18.40
CA CYS A 158 0.14 6.08 -17.29
C CYS A 158 -1.09 6.79 -16.70
N CYS A 159 -1.07 7.01 -15.40
CA CYS A 159 -2.05 7.84 -14.70
C CYS A 159 -1.63 9.31 -14.72
N HIS A 160 -2.59 10.22 -14.44
CA HIS A 160 -2.29 11.64 -14.29
C HIS A 160 -1.15 11.88 -13.27
N GLU A 161 -0.27 12.84 -13.53
CA GLU A 161 0.94 13.13 -12.73
C GLU A 161 0.65 13.46 -11.26
N GLN A 162 -0.52 14.04 -10.99
CA GLN A 162 -1.00 14.34 -9.63
C GLN A 162 -1.50 13.09 -8.86
N CYS A 163 -1.60 11.92 -9.51
CA CYS A 163 -1.87 10.65 -8.84
C CYS A 163 -0.58 10.04 -8.27
N VAL A 164 -0.75 9.17 -7.28
CA VAL A 164 0.26 8.24 -6.78
C VAL A 164 -0.40 6.90 -6.47
N GLY A 165 0.32 5.81 -6.69
CA GLY A 165 -0.18 4.46 -6.46
C GLY A 165 -1.18 3.97 -7.51
N GLY A 166 -1.24 4.61 -8.68
CA GLY A 166 -2.15 4.26 -9.77
C GLY A 166 -3.50 4.99 -9.72
N CYS A 167 -4.36 4.60 -10.64
CA CYS A 167 -5.67 5.19 -10.87
C CYS A 167 -6.64 4.16 -11.45
N TYR A 168 -7.93 4.48 -11.44
CA TYR A 168 -8.97 3.64 -12.04
C TYR A 168 -9.04 3.88 -13.55
N TYR A 169 -9.13 2.80 -14.32
CA TYR A 169 -9.47 2.91 -15.73
C TYR A 169 -10.97 3.16 -15.89
N HIS A 170 -11.36 4.42 -16.00
CA HIS A 170 -12.72 4.79 -16.38
C HIS A 170 -12.73 5.34 -17.81
N ASN A 171 -13.53 4.70 -18.65
CA ASN A 171 -13.64 4.76 -20.13
C ASN A 171 -13.72 6.13 -20.83
N ARG A 172 -13.41 7.28 -20.21
CA ARG A 172 -13.54 8.58 -20.88
C ARG A 172 -12.46 9.64 -20.62
N ASN A 173 -11.62 9.56 -19.56
CA ASN A 173 -10.56 10.57 -19.40
C ASN A 173 -9.45 10.16 -18.40
N MET A 174 -8.31 9.67 -18.90
CA MET A 174 -7.12 9.37 -18.08
C MET A 174 -6.46 10.64 -17.51
N SER A 175 -6.79 11.81 -18.06
CA SER A 175 -6.31 13.10 -17.56
C SER A 175 -7.12 13.61 -16.36
N SER A 176 -8.19 12.93 -15.95
CA SER A 176 -8.91 13.29 -14.74
C SER A 176 -8.12 12.88 -13.49
N THR A 177 -8.04 13.77 -12.50
CA THR A 177 -7.42 13.44 -11.21
C THR A 177 -8.40 12.86 -10.20
N LEU A 178 -9.70 12.76 -10.55
CA LEU A 178 -10.71 12.15 -9.69
C LEU A 178 -10.51 10.64 -9.56
N ILE A 179 -9.95 10.02 -10.61
CA ILE A 179 -9.71 8.58 -10.69
C ILE A 179 -8.44 8.12 -9.98
N CYS A 180 -7.69 9.03 -9.33
CA CYS A 180 -6.47 8.65 -8.60
C CYS A 180 -6.80 7.76 -7.39
N ASN A 181 -5.98 6.73 -7.15
CA ASN A 181 -6.03 5.95 -5.91
C ASN A 181 -5.67 6.83 -4.71
N ALA A 182 -4.59 7.60 -4.85
CA ALA A 182 -4.17 8.62 -3.90
C ALA A 182 -3.59 9.84 -4.63
N CYS A 183 -3.54 10.98 -3.96
CA CYS A 183 -2.97 12.20 -4.51
C CYS A 183 -1.49 12.33 -4.14
N ARG A 184 -0.65 12.67 -5.12
CA ARG A 184 0.78 12.90 -4.92
C ARG A 184 1.03 14.03 -3.93
N ASN A 185 0.27 15.11 -4.09
CA ASN A 185 0.38 16.33 -3.30
C ASN A 185 -0.86 16.49 -2.40
N MET A 186 -1.92 17.10 -2.91
CA MET A 186 -3.10 17.46 -2.12
C MET A 186 -4.36 16.93 -2.78
N ARG A 187 -5.32 16.52 -1.93
CA ARG A 187 -6.70 16.18 -2.34
C ARG A 187 -7.64 17.26 -1.83
N ILE A 188 -8.44 17.85 -2.72
CA ILE A 188 -9.53 18.73 -2.30
C ILE A 188 -10.67 17.84 -1.79
N TYR A 189 -11.00 17.91 -0.50
CA TYR A 189 -11.97 17.00 0.11
C TYR A 189 -13.37 17.12 -0.51
N ALA A 190 -13.80 18.35 -0.81
CA ALA A 190 -15.13 18.61 -1.37
C ALA A 190 -15.35 18.00 -2.76
N THR A 191 -14.29 17.84 -3.56
CA THR A 191 -14.38 17.39 -4.96
C THR A 191 -13.66 16.07 -5.21
N GLY A 192 -12.78 15.62 -4.31
CA GLY A 192 -11.93 14.45 -4.49
C GLY A 192 -10.77 14.62 -5.48
N ILE A 193 -10.64 15.80 -6.11
CA ILE A 193 -9.64 16.12 -7.14
C ILE A 193 -8.25 16.25 -6.50
N CYS A 194 -7.24 15.68 -7.18
CA CYS A 194 -5.84 15.90 -6.82
C CYS A 194 -5.30 17.18 -7.48
N VAL A 195 -4.65 18.01 -6.68
CA VAL A 195 -4.05 19.28 -7.11
C VAL A 195 -2.61 19.40 -6.62
N GLN A 196 -1.79 20.11 -7.39
CA GLN A 196 -0.38 20.31 -7.07
C GLN A 196 -0.18 21.27 -5.89
N LYS A 197 -0.93 22.38 -5.89
CA LYS A 197 -0.90 23.43 -4.87
C LYS A 197 -2.29 23.69 -4.33
N CYS A 198 -2.35 24.17 -3.09
CA CYS A 198 -3.60 24.59 -2.48
C CYS A 198 -4.16 25.80 -3.24
N PRO A 199 -5.44 25.78 -3.68
CA PRO A 199 -6.11 26.97 -4.16
C PRO A 199 -6.11 28.07 -3.07
N THR A 200 -5.97 29.32 -3.49
CA THR A 200 -5.83 30.49 -2.57
C THR A 200 -7.05 30.73 -1.69
N ASN A 201 -8.21 30.20 -2.07
CA ASN A 201 -9.48 30.33 -1.35
C ASN A 201 -9.78 29.15 -0.39
N MET A 202 -8.80 28.32 -0.07
CA MET A 202 -8.96 27.16 0.82
C MET A 202 -8.01 27.23 2.02
N LEU A 203 -8.53 26.92 3.21
CA LEU A 203 -7.75 26.91 4.46
C LEU A 203 -7.25 25.50 4.80
N LYS A 204 -6.09 25.47 5.46
CA LYS A 204 -5.43 24.24 5.90
C LYS A 204 -5.71 23.92 7.38
N ASN A 205 -6.53 22.90 7.70
CA ASN A 205 -6.50 22.23 9.01
C ASN A 205 -6.14 20.71 8.97
N ALA A 206 -5.08 20.29 9.68
CA ALA A 206 -4.73 18.91 10.03
C ALA A 206 -5.15 17.78 9.04
N SER A 207 -4.64 17.82 7.79
CA SER A 207 -4.88 16.81 6.74
C SER A 207 -6.31 16.73 6.18
N ARG A 208 -7.20 17.69 6.51
CA ARG A 208 -8.58 17.78 5.98
C ARG A 208 -8.91 19.24 5.63
N TRP A 209 -9.34 19.50 4.40
CA TRP A 209 -9.52 20.87 3.89
C TRP A 209 -10.98 21.21 3.64
N PHE A 210 -11.39 22.41 4.05
CA PHE A 210 -12.72 22.97 3.86
C PHE A 210 -12.62 24.21 2.95
N ARG A 211 -13.73 24.60 2.31
CA ARG A 211 -13.83 25.94 1.69
C ARG A 211 -13.63 26.98 2.79
N ALA A 212 -12.82 28.01 2.53
CA ALA A 212 -12.85 29.20 3.37
C ALA A 212 -14.23 29.84 3.18
N LEU A 213 -15.14 29.65 4.15
CA LEU A 213 -16.29 30.53 4.26
C LEU A 213 -15.73 31.86 4.76
N VAL A 214 -15.38 32.75 3.83
CA VAL A 214 -15.24 34.16 4.15
C VAL A 214 -16.66 34.67 4.32
N SER A 215 -17.17 34.59 5.55
CA SER A 215 -18.33 35.38 5.94
C SER A 215 -17.83 36.82 6.11
N PHE A 216 -18.21 37.69 5.18
CA PHE A 216 -18.30 39.12 5.44
C PHE A 216 -19.58 39.40 6.23
#